data_AF-A0A9D0GAI3-F1
#
_entry.id   AF-A0A9D0GAI3-F1
#
_cell.length_a   1.000
_cell.length_b   1.000
_cell.length_c   1.000
_cell.angle_alpha   90.00
_cell.angle_beta   90.00
_cell.angle_gamma   90.00
#
_symmetry.space_group_name_H-M   'P 1'
#
loop_
_entity.id
_entity.type
_entity.pdbx_description
1 polymer ?
#
loop_
_entity_poly.entity_id
_entity_poly.type
_entity_poly.pdbx_seq_one_letter_code
_entity_poly.pdbx_strand_id
1 'polypeptide(L)' 'MIDLTIDRTGLARAVARARERNIIIPTLAQQKDPALIPEAIREELHHIGLWDVHPRNLFRITWKNEPVAHGGDFD' A
#
# COMPACT_ATOMS: atom_id res chain seq x y z
N MET A 1 -27.36 -11.38 -6.85
CA MET A 1 -26.44 -10.63 -7.73
C MET A 1 -25.93 -9.45 -6.92
N ILE A 2 -24.62 -9.24 -6.85
CA ILE A 2 -24.01 -8.14 -6.08
C ILE A 2 -24.07 -6.87 -6.94
N ASP A 3 -24.54 -5.76 -6.38
CA ASP A 3 -24.51 -4.45 -7.04
C ASP A 3 -23.08 -3.87 -6.98
N LEU A 4 -22.52 -3.56 -8.15
CA LEU A 4 -21.16 -3.03 -8.30
C LEU A 4 -21.15 -1.53 -8.64
N THR A 5 -22.29 -0.85 -8.50
CA THR A 5 -22.40 0.59 -8.76
C THR A 5 -21.47 1.38 -7.84
N ILE A 6 -20.69 2.28 -8.43
CA ILE A 6 -19.72 3.11 -7.69
C ILE A 6 -20.45 4.29 -7.02
N ASP A 7 -20.44 4.33 -5.69
CA ASP A 7 -20.82 5.53 -4.94
C ASP A 7 -19.73 6.60 -5.04
N ARG A 8 -19.97 7.61 -5.87
CA ARG A 8 -19.05 8.74 -6.09
C ARG A 8 -18.87 9.62 -4.84
N THR A 9 -19.88 9.73 -3.98
CA THR A 9 -19.80 10.53 -2.76
C THR A 9 -18.92 9.84 -1.72
N GLY A 10 -19.12 8.53 -1.54
CA GLY A 10 -18.25 7.70 -0.72
C GLY A 10 -16.80 7.73 -1.20
N LEU A 11 -16.58 7.57 -2.51
CA LEU A 11 -15.25 7.63 -3.11
C LEU A 11 -14.54 8.97 -2.83
N ALA A 12 -15.21 10.10 -3.05
CA ALA A 12 -14.62 11.42 -2.81
C ALA A 12 -14.19 11.61 -1.34
N ARG A 13 -15.01 11.14 -0.39
CA ARG A 13 -14.67 11.18 1.05
C ARG A 13 -13.48 10.29 1.40
N ALA A 14 -13.39 9.10 0.79
CA ALA A 14 -12.27 8.19 0.98
C ALA A 14 -10.97 8.80 0.44
N VAL A 15 -11.00 9.41 -0.75
CA VAL A 15 -9.84 10.10 -1.35
C VAL A 15 -9.37 11.25 -0.48
N ALA A 16 -10.29 12.09 0.03
CA ALA A 16 -9.96 13.19 0.93
C ALA A 16 -9.25 12.67 2.21
N ARG A 17 -9.82 11.63 2.83
CA ARG A 17 -9.26 11.00 4.03
C ARG A 17 -7.87 10.39 3.80
N ALA A 18 -7.66 9.76 2.65
CA ALA A 18 -6.36 9.20 2.29
C ALA A 18 -5.30 10.30 2.18
N ARG A 19 -5.64 11.43 1.54
CA ARG A 19 -4.76 12.60 1.44
C ARG A 19 -4.43 13.19 2.82
N GLU A 20 -5.43 13.40 3.68
CA GLU A 20 -5.25 13.93 5.04
C GLU A 20 -4.29 13.09 5.89
N ARG A 21 -4.33 11.76 5.71
CA ARG A 21 -3.50 10.81 6.48
C ARG A 21 -2.22 10.40 5.76
N ASN A 22 -1.88 11.02 4.64
CA ASN A 22 -0.74 10.66 3.80
C ASN A 22 -0.71 9.15 3.42
N ILE A 23 -1.89 8.57 3.17
CA ILE A 23 -2.03 7.19 2.72
C ILE A 23 -1.79 7.15 1.22
N ILE A 24 -0.67 6.53 0.82
CA ILE A 24 -0.33 6.29 -0.59
C ILE A 24 -0.78 4.87 -0.92
N ILE A 25 -1.66 4.74 -1.91
CA ILE A 25 -2.18 3.46 -2.37
C ILE A 25 -1.28 2.99 -3.53
N PRO A 26 -0.72 1.77 -3.46
CA PRO A 26 0.07 1.23 -4.57
C PRO A 26 -0.80 1.00 -5.80
N THR A 27 -0.22 1.21 -6.97
CA THR A 27 -0.86 0.80 -8.22
C THR A 27 -0.76 -0.72 -8.40
N LEU A 28 -1.67 -1.29 -9.20
CA LEU A 28 -1.59 -2.72 -9.55
C LEU A 28 -0.26 -3.08 -10.25
N ALA A 29 0.30 -2.15 -11.02
CA ALA A 29 1.61 -2.32 -11.65
C ALA A 29 2.73 -2.46 -10.62
N GLN A 30 2.72 -1.61 -9.58
CA GLN A 30 3.68 -1.69 -8.46
C GLN A 30 3.50 -2.95 -7.60
N GLN A 31 2.27 -3.40 -7.39
CA GLN A 31 2.04 -4.67 -6.68
C GLN A 31 2.53 -5.88 -7.48
N LYS A 32 2.37 -5.86 -8.81
CA LYS A 32 2.90 -6.90 -9.70
C LYS A 32 4.42 -6.85 -9.79
N ASP A 33 4.98 -5.66 -9.80
CA ASP A 33 6.42 -5.40 -9.90
C ASP A 33 6.90 -4.37 -8.87
N PRO A 34 7.39 -4.84 -7.71
CA PRO A 34 7.89 -3.98 -6.64
C PRO A 34 9.07 -3.08 -7.05
N ALA A 35 9.78 -3.40 -8.13
CA ALA A 35 10.84 -2.54 -8.66
C ALA A 35 10.31 -1.16 -9.10
N LEU A 36 9.02 -1.05 -9.42
CA LEU A 36 8.34 0.21 -9.79
C LEU A 36 7.94 1.06 -8.58
N ILE A 37 8.15 0.57 -7.36
CA ILE A 37 7.90 1.32 -6.13
C ILE A 37 8.99 2.39 -5.99
N PRO A 38 8.64 3.67 -5.74
CA PRO A 38 9.63 4.71 -5.50
C PRO A 38 10.57 4.37 -4.34
N GLU A 39 11.86 4.67 -4.49
CA GLU A 39 12.88 4.36 -3.47
C GLU A 39 12.51 4.88 -2.08
N ALA A 40 12.00 6.11 -1.99
CA ALA A 40 11.59 6.71 -0.72
C ALA A 40 10.58 5.84 0.06
N ILE A 41 9.69 5.12 -0.64
CA ILE A 41 8.71 4.23 -0.01
C ILE A 41 9.37 2.93 0.46
N ARG A 42 10.33 2.38 -0.29
CA ARG A 42 11.10 1.19 0.13
C ARG A 42 11.93 1.49 1.36
N GLU A 43 12.61 2.63 1.38
CA GLU A 43 13.36 3.12 2.54
C GLU A 43 12.47 3.28 3.78
N GLU A 44 11.26 3.85 3.63
CA GLU A 44 10.29 3.91 4.73
C GLU A 44 9.90 2.50 5.24
N LEU A 45 9.72 1.53 4.34
CA LEU A 45 9.36 0.15 4.70
C LEU A 45 10.45 -0.54 5.52
N HIS A 46 11.73 -0.21 5.34
CA HIS A 46 12.81 -0.78 6.15
C HIS A 46 12.69 -0.47 7.65
N HIS A 47 11.99 0.62 7.99
CA HIS A 47 11.77 1.04 9.36
C HIS A 47 10.41 0.63 9.93
N ILE A 48 9.58 -0.07 9.14
CA ILE A 48 8.21 -0.44 9.50
C ILE A 48 8.13 -1.95 9.72
N GLY A 49 7.59 -2.35 10.87
CA GLY A 49 7.31 -3.75 11.18
C GLY A 49 6.22 -4.32 10.28
N LEU A 50 6.34 -5.60 9.94
CA LEU A 50 5.38 -6.29 9.07
C LEU A 50 3.96 -6.29 9.65
N TRP A 51 3.85 -6.32 10.98
CA TRP A 51 2.58 -6.34 11.72
C TRP A 51 2.10 -4.96 12.19
N ASP A 52 2.84 -3.91 11.87
CA ASP A 52 2.46 -2.55 12.26
C ASP A 52 1.24 -2.08 11.48
N VAL A 53 0.37 -1.34 12.16
CA VAL A 53 -0.79 -0.68 11.55
C VAL A 53 -0.33 0.59 10.84
N HIS A 54 0.48 0.42 9.80
CA HIS A 54 1.06 1.51 9.01
C HIS A 54 0.59 1.46 7.54
N PRO A 55 0.15 2.57 6.94
CA PRO A 55 -0.38 2.58 5.57
C PRO A 55 0.61 2.11 4.50
N ARG A 56 1.93 2.26 4.73
CA ARG A 56 2.94 1.79 3.76
C ARG A 56 2.96 0.26 3.61
N ASN A 57 2.50 -0.49 4.61
CA ASN A 57 2.38 -1.95 4.49
C ASN A 57 1.41 -2.38 3.37
N LEU A 58 0.59 -1.49 2.80
CA LEU A 58 -0.18 -1.77 1.59
C LEU A 58 0.70 -2.16 0.38
N PHE A 59 1.93 -1.66 0.30
CA PHE A 59 2.90 -2.00 -0.75
C PHE A 59 3.41 -3.45 -0.63
N ARG A 60 3.32 -4.05 0.57
CA ARG A 60 3.71 -5.43 0.86
C ARG A 60 2.62 -6.47 0.55
N ILE A 61 1.43 -6.04 0.11
CA ILE A 61 0.34 -6.95 -0.32
C ILE A 61 0.65 -7.48 -1.72
N THR A 62 1.66 -8.35 -1.81
CA THR A 62 2.13 -9.00 -3.04
C THR A 62 2.80 -10.34 -2.72
N TRP A 63 2.87 -11.24 -3.70
CA TRP A 63 3.55 -12.54 -3.58
C TRP A 63 5.08 -12.43 -3.54
N LYS A 64 5.61 -11.26 -3.89
CA LYS A 64 7.05 -10.92 -3.89
C LYS A 64 7.53 -10.29 -2.58
N ASN A 65 6.73 -10.38 -1.52
CA ASN A 65 7.07 -9.76 -0.24
C ASN A 65 8.01 -10.68 0.55
N GLU A 66 9.07 -10.11 1.13
CA GLU A 66 9.91 -10.82 2.09
C GLU A 66 9.26 -10.84 3.49
N PRO A 67 8.86 -12.01 4.04
CA PRO A 67 8.06 -12.09 5.25
C PRO A 67 8.90 -12.02 6.53
N VAL A 68 9.78 -11.02 6.66
CA VAL A 68 10.56 -10.78 7.88
C VAL A 68 9.84 -9.80 8.81
N ALA A 69 10.06 -9.95 10.11
CA ALA A 69 9.32 -9.20 11.13
C ALA A 69 9.54 -7.68 11.05
N HIS A 70 10.73 -7.26 10.64
CA HIS A 70 11.11 -5.86 10.50
C HIS A 70 12.06 -5.69 9.32
N GLY A 71 11.85 -4.63 8.55
CA GLY A 71 12.77 -4.20 7.52
C GLY A 71 12.82 -5.03 6.23
N GLY A 72 11.83 -5.89 5.99
CA GLY A 72 11.77 -6.73 4.78
C GLY A 72 11.57 -5.94 3.51
N ASP A 73 12.21 -6.39 2.45
CA ASP A 73 12.14 -5.79 1.12
C ASP A 73 11.25 -6.66 0.20
N PHE A 74 11.66 -6.86 -1.06
CA PHE A 74 10.95 -7.67 -2.03
C PHE A 74 11.90 -8.71 -2.66
N ASP A 75 11.40 -9.94 -2.84
CA ASP A 75 12.11 -11.10 -3.38
C ASP A 75 11.45 -11.62 -4.68
#